data_AF-A0A0L0QRP8-F1
#
_entry.id   AF-A0A0L0QRP8-F1
#
_cell.length_a   1.000
_cell.length_b   1.000
_cell.length_c   1.000
_cell.angle_alpha   90.00
_cell.angle_beta   90.00
_cell.angle_gamma   90.00
#
_symmetry.space_group_name_H-M   'P 1'
#
loop_
_entity.id
_entity.type
_entity.pdbx_description
1 polymer ?
#
loop_
_entity_poly.entity_id
_entity_poly.type
_entity_poly.pdbx_seq_one_letter_code
_entity_poly.pdbx_strand_id
1 'polypeptide(L)'
;MSKLRNLRKFILKDDIKSYVNHPPHYQGKTEVIEIIEQATEDLKGIKAVCTGNIVKYIMRHTKKNGVEDLLKARWYLDRLIEEYEKEGNNND
;
A
#
# COMPACT_ATOMS: atom_id res chain seq x y z
N MET A 1 -3.48 -31.53 27.55
CA MET A 1 -3.44 -31.42 26.08
C MET A 1 -4.39 -30.38 25.46
N SER A 2 -5.59 -30.11 26.01
CA SER A 2 -6.52 -29.10 25.44
C SER A 2 -6.11 -27.62 25.73
N LYS A 3 -5.65 -27.31 26.95
CA LYS A 3 -5.22 -25.95 27.36
C LYS A 3 -4.03 -25.40 26.54
N LEU A 4 -3.06 -26.23 26.18
CA LEU A 4 -1.90 -25.82 25.36
C LEU A 4 -2.28 -25.48 23.91
N ARG A 5 -3.28 -26.14 23.32
CA ARG A 5 -3.77 -25.82 21.97
C ARG A 5 -4.43 -24.44 21.93
N ASN A 6 -5.19 -24.09 22.96
CA ASN A 6 -5.84 -22.79 23.03
C ASN A 6 -4.83 -21.66 23.30
N LEU A 7 -3.81 -21.91 24.13
CA LEU A 7 -2.75 -20.94 24.40
C LEU A 7 -1.90 -20.65 23.14
N ARG A 8 -1.53 -21.69 22.37
CA ARG A 8 -0.83 -21.51 21.09
C ARG A 8 -1.67 -20.78 20.05
N LYS A 9 -2.99 -21.03 20.01
CA LYS A 9 -3.91 -20.35 19.09
C LYS A 9 -4.15 -18.89 19.48
N PHE A 10 -4.05 -18.55 20.77
CA PHE A 10 -4.14 -17.19 21.28
C PHE A 10 -2.88 -16.37 20.96
N ILE A 11 -1.69 -16.91 21.29
CA ILE A 11 -0.39 -16.27 21.02
C ILE A 11 -0.19 -16.00 19.53
N LEU A 12 -0.53 -16.95 18.65
CA LEU A 12 -0.43 -16.76 17.20
C LEU A 12 -1.39 -15.70 16.65
N LYS A 13 -2.55 -15.48 17.28
CA LYS A 13 -3.57 -14.57 16.75
C LYS A 13 -3.18 -13.11 16.97
N ASP A 14 -2.57 -12.81 18.10
CA ASP A 14 -2.12 -11.46 18.44
C ASP A 14 -0.84 -11.09 17.66
N ASP A 15 0.08 -12.03 17.46
CA ASP A 15 1.26 -11.82 16.59
C ASP A 15 0.87 -11.62 15.12
N ILE A 16 -0.06 -12.41 14.57
CA ILE A 16 -0.52 -12.18 13.18
C ILE A 16 -1.14 -10.79 13.05
N LYS A 17 -1.92 -10.35 14.05
CA LYS A 17 -2.59 -9.06 14.02
C LYS A 17 -1.59 -7.91 14.02
N SER A 18 -0.47 -8.03 14.74
CA SER A 18 0.59 -7.02 14.76
C SER A 18 1.34 -6.93 13.43
N TYR A 19 1.65 -8.06 12.77
CA TYR A 19 2.29 -8.07 11.45
C TYR A 19 1.38 -7.55 10.33
N VAL A 20 0.07 -7.72 10.47
CA VAL A 20 -0.92 -7.25 9.48
C VAL A 20 -1.20 -5.76 9.64
N ASN A 21 -1.35 -5.27 10.87
CA ASN A 21 -1.72 -3.88 11.14
C ASN A 21 -0.51 -2.94 11.30
N HIS A 22 0.66 -3.47 11.68
CA HIS A 22 1.91 -2.72 11.87
C HIS A 22 3.12 -3.50 11.32
N PRO A 23 3.23 -3.68 9.99
CA PRO A 23 4.37 -4.38 9.42
C PRO A 23 5.69 -3.68 9.82
N PRO A 24 6.72 -4.40 10.28
CA PRO A 24 7.94 -3.81 10.86
C PRO A 24 8.75 -2.91 9.90
N HIS A 25 8.41 -2.93 8.61
CA HIS A 25 9.00 -2.08 7.58
C HIS A 25 8.29 -0.72 7.42
N TYR A 26 7.22 -0.43 8.15
CA TYR A 26 6.55 0.88 8.20
C TYR A 26 6.82 1.63 9.51
N GLN A 27 8.09 1.72 9.91
CA GLN A 27 8.47 2.58 11.04
C GLN A 27 8.56 4.06 10.59
N GLY A 28 7.49 4.82 10.85
CA GLY A 28 7.33 6.28 10.72
C GLY A 28 6.29 6.78 11.73
N LYS A 29 6.08 8.10 11.87
CA LYS A 29 5.04 8.65 12.78
C LYS A 29 3.60 8.40 12.30
N THR A 30 3.43 7.99 11.06
CA THR A 30 2.15 7.83 10.35
C THR A 30 2.21 6.52 9.59
N GLU A 31 1.14 5.73 9.67
CA GLU A 31 1.08 4.44 8.98
C GLU A 31 0.88 4.68 7.47
N VAL A 32 1.51 3.87 6.62
CA VAL A 32 1.41 4.06 5.16
C VAL A 32 -0.01 3.92 4.64
N ILE A 33 -0.86 3.16 5.34
CA ILE A 33 -2.28 3.04 5.02
C ILE A 33 -3.00 4.39 5.16
N GLU A 34 -2.72 5.17 6.21
CA GLU A 34 -3.36 6.48 6.44
C GLU A 34 -2.97 7.48 5.34
N ILE A 35 -1.71 7.44 4.91
CA ILE A 35 -1.23 8.30 3.81
C ILE A 35 -1.89 7.88 2.48
N ILE A 36 -2.04 6.58 2.24
CA ILE A 36 -2.74 6.08 1.04
C ILE A 36 -4.21 6.45 1.07
N GLU A 37 -4.89 6.32 2.21
CA GLU A 37 -6.28 6.73 2.41
C GLU A 37 -6.45 8.22 2.05
N GLN A 38 -5.63 9.10 2.63
CA GLN A 38 -5.64 10.53 2.30
C GLN A 38 -5.31 10.81 0.83
N ALA A 39 -4.30 10.16 0.27
CA ALA A 39 -3.89 10.36 -1.12
C ALA A 39 -4.94 9.87 -2.14
N THR A 40 -5.90 9.05 -1.72
CA THR A 40 -6.91 8.45 -2.59
C THR A 40 -8.34 8.88 -2.27
N GLU A 41 -8.55 9.79 -1.31
CA GLU A 41 -9.86 10.19 -0.77
C GLU A 41 -10.88 10.58 -1.86
N ASP A 42 -10.48 11.41 -2.81
CA ASP A 42 -11.33 11.86 -3.92
C ASP A 42 -11.18 11.05 -5.21
N LEU A 43 -10.33 10.02 -5.19
CA LEU A 43 -10.04 9.21 -6.37
C LEU A 43 -10.91 7.94 -6.39
N LYS A 44 -11.28 7.51 -7.59
CA LYS A 44 -12.05 6.28 -7.81
C LYS A 44 -11.40 5.41 -8.89
N GLY A 45 -11.77 4.13 -8.88
CA GLY A 45 -11.35 3.16 -9.90
C GLY A 45 -9.83 3.08 -10.04
N ILE A 46 -9.36 3.03 -11.29
CA ILE A 46 -7.94 2.84 -11.60
C ILE A 46 -7.06 3.99 -11.09
N LYS A 47 -7.58 5.22 -11.00
CA LYS A 47 -6.83 6.38 -10.49
C LYS A 47 -6.47 6.23 -9.02
N ALA A 48 -7.41 5.75 -8.19
CA ALA A 48 -7.15 5.46 -6.78
C ALA A 48 -6.12 4.32 -6.63
N VAL A 49 -6.28 3.25 -7.43
CA VAL A 49 -5.36 2.10 -7.42
C VAL A 49 -3.94 2.50 -7.80
N CYS A 50 -3.76 3.29 -8.86
CA CYS A 50 -2.44 3.78 -9.26
C CYS A 50 -1.83 4.66 -8.17
N THR A 51 -2.58 5.64 -7.66
CA THR A 51 -2.10 6.59 -6.66
C THR A 51 -1.65 5.91 -5.37
N GLY A 52 -2.46 4.99 -4.83
CA GLY A 52 -2.06 4.22 -3.64
C GLY A 52 -0.82 3.36 -3.87
N ASN A 53 -0.66 2.76 -5.06
CA ASN A 53 0.53 1.99 -5.39
C ASN A 53 1.79 2.85 -5.51
N ILE A 54 1.69 4.04 -6.13
CA ILE A 54 2.79 5.00 -6.24
C ILE A 54 3.31 5.35 -4.84
N VAL A 55 2.41 5.78 -3.94
CA VAL A 55 2.74 6.11 -2.54
C VAL A 55 3.39 4.92 -1.85
N LYS A 56 2.77 3.74 -1.92
CA LYS A 56 3.29 2.50 -1.32
C LYS A 56 4.73 2.22 -1.74
N TYR A 57 5.03 2.26 -3.03
CA TYR A 57 6.36 1.91 -3.53
C TYR A 57 7.40 3.00 -3.24
N ILE A 58 7.03 4.28 -3.33
CA ILE A 58 7.89 5.39 -2.92
C ILE A 58 8.23 5.29 -1.44
N MET A 59 7.30 4.94 -0.56
CA MET A 59 7.60 4.83 0.88
C MET A 59 8.39 3.56 1.24
N ARG A 60 8.28 2.50 0.43
CA ARG A 60 8.87 1.19 0.73
C ARG A 60 10.29 1.00 0.20
N HIS A 61 10.68 1.73 -0.85
CA HIS A 61 11.91 1.42 -1.61
C HIS A 61 13.18 1.36 -0.75
N THR A 62 13.36 2.27 0.21
CA THR A 62 14.57 2.31 1.07
C THR A 62 14.69 1.12 2.02
N LYS A 63 13.59 0.39 2.27
CA LYS A 63 13.51 -0.67 3.27
C LYS A 63 13.29 -2.08 2.70
N LYS A 64 13.03 -2.22 1.39
CA LYS A 64 12.70 -3.52 0.78
C LYS A 64 13.42 -3.79 -0.53
N ASN A 65 12.93 -3.24 -1.64
CA ASN A 65 13.38 -3.64 -2.98
C ASN A 65 14.17 -2.55 -3.74
N GLY A 66 14.50 -1.43 -3.09
CA GLY A 66 15.30 -0.37 -3.70
C GLY A 66 14.75 0.09 -5.05
N VAL A 67 15.60 0.07 -6.08
CA VAL A 67 15.28 0.52 -7.44
C VAL A 67 14.08 -0.19 -8.04
N GLU A 68 13.83 -1.47 -7.72
CA GLU A 68 12.70 -2.21 -8.27
C GLU A 68 11.35 -1.60 -7.83
N ASP A 69 11.25 -1.12 -6.58
CA ASP A 69 10.05 -0.42 -6.12
C ASP A 69 9.91 0.94 -6.83
N LEU A 70 11.01 1.65 -7.11
CA LEU A 70 10.96 2.90 -7.88
C LEU A 70 10.49 2.67 -9.33
N LEU A 71 10.91 1.56 -9.96
CA LEU A 71 10.44 1.17 -11.29
C LEU A 71 8.94 0.82 -11.28
N LYS A 72 8.47 0.14 -10.23
CA LYS A 72 7.03 -0.12 -10.04
C LYS A 72 6.24 1.18 -9.84
N ALA A 73 6.76 2.11 -9.04
CA ALA A 73 6.13 3.42 -8.86
C ALA A 73 5.99 4.17 -10.20
N ARG A 74 7.06 4.16 -11.01
CA ARG A 74 7.03 4.74 -12.37
C ARG A 74 5.95 4.09 -13.25
N TRP A 75 5.88 2.76 -13.27
CA TRP A 75 4.88 2.06 -14.08
C TRP A 75 3.44 2.47 -13.71
N TYR A 76 3.14 2.60 -12.42
CA TYR A 76 1.82 3.07 -11.98
C TYR A 76 1.58 4.56 -12.28
N LEU A 77 2.64 5.38 -12.26
CA LEU A 77 2.56 6.78 -12.64
C LEU A 77 2.27 6.94 -14.13
N ASP A 78 2.98 6.21 -14.99
CA ASP A 78 2.77 6.23 -16.45
C ASP A 78 1.31 5.83 -16.76
N ARG A 79 0.82 4.76 -16.11
CA ARG A 79 -0.57 4.34 -16.26
C ARG A 79 -1.58 5.36 -15.74
N LEU A 80 -1.25 6.09 -14.67
CA LEU A 80 -2.13 7.15 -14.17
C LEU A 80 -2.23 8.30 -15.17
N ILE A 81 -1.09 8.69 -15.77
CA ILE A 81 -1.03 9.72 -16.82
C ILE A 81 -1.91 9.31 -18.01
N GLU A 82 -1.78 8.07 -18.50
CA GLU A 82 -2.60 7.56 -19.61
C GLU A 82 -4.11 7.67 -19.33
N GLU A 83 -4.56 7.45 -18.10
CA GLU A 83 -5.98 7.54 -17.74
C GLU A 83 -6.48 9.00 -17.74
N TYR A 84 -5.64 9.95 -17.33
CA TYR A 84 -5.99 11.38 -17.44
C TYR A 84 -5.98 11.87 -18.89
N GLU A 85 -5.04 11.39 -19.72
CA GLU A 85 -5.01 11.71 -21.16
C GLU A 85 -6.24 11.18 -21.89
N LYS A 86 -6.69 9.94 -21.58
CA LYS A 86 -7.93 9.38 -22.13
C LYS A 86 -9.16 10.20 -21.76
N GLU A 87 -9.25 10.67 -20.52
CA GLU A 87 -10.36 11.52 -20.11
C GLU A 87 -10.35 12.87 -20.82
N GLY A 88 -9.18 13.49 -21.03
CA GLY A 88 -9.06 14.72 -21.81
C GLY A 88 -9.59 14.55 -23.23
N ASN A 89 -9.19 13.48 -23.92
CA ASN A 89 -9.58 13.21 -25.30
C ASN A 89 -11.05 12.80 -25.49
N ASN A 90 -11.75 12.37 -24.44
CA ASN A 90 -13.17 12.01 -24.50
C ASN A 90 -14.11 13.21 -24.29
N ASN A 91 -13.57 14.38 -23.91
CA ASN A 91 -14.32 15.60 -23.67
C ASN A 91 -14.17 16.64 -24.80
N ASP A 92 -13.43 16.29 -25.87
CA ASP A 92 -13.32 17.03 -27.13
C ASP A 92 -14.22 16.39 -28.22
#